data_AF-A0A1G5U3D4-F1
#
_entry.id   AF-A0A1G5U3D4-F1
#
_cell.length_a   1.000
_cell.length_b   1.000
_cell.length_c   1.000
_cell.angle_alpha   90.00
_cell.angle_beta   90.00
_cell.angle_gamma   90.00
#
_symmetry.space_group_name_H-M   'P 1'
#
loop_
_entity.id
_entity.type
_entity.pdbx_description
1 polymer ?
#
loop_
_entity_poly.entity_id
_entity_poly.type
_entity_poly.pdbx_seq_one_letter_code
_entity_poly.pdbx_strand_id
1 'polypeptide(L)'
;MHDDAQPARTPANTLLLAMLIAAMLAVPLFAVYLLVYDRQAQSRTARDSIAEGWGGAQVIAGPVLAIPYVAQTQETVNEGGKRVTRTASVRRTLLLAPAAEAIDSTLVPQVRRRSIYEMVVYEARNRGSARFSLPADLGRYGVARAALALDHAELRFGVRDSGGLVGVPPTVTVEGQRLTLEPGKGPRETGGSGFFAAVDASALGTQALRVAYAYQVRGNGGIALAPQGGDTAWKVRSSWPSPSFQGDLLPGESRVSAKGFAATWRVGNLALGRASVATDADQAGDAAPVMQARVDLVTPVNVYDQVNRAVKYGFLFIGFTFTAFLMFDLIGGARVSPIELGLIGAGLVLFFVMLLAFAEVTGFAVAYVVAATAIIGLLATYSAAVLGSRTRAGFIAALLAALYGVLYV
;
A
#
# COMPACT_ATOMS: atom_id res chain seq x y z
N MET A 1 74.92 -6.17 3.92
CA MET A 1 74.42 -5.86 2.56
C MET A 1 73.56 -7.04 2.14
N HIS A 2 72.31 -7.07 2.59
CA HIS A 2 71.30 -8.01 2.14
C HIS A 2 70.30 -7.16 1.36
N ASP A 3 70.43 -7.23 0.05
CA ASP A 3 69.54 -6.59 -0.90
C ASP A 3 68.41 -7.60 -1.16
N ASP A 4 67.36 -7.53 -0.34
CA ASP A 4 66.14 -8.31 -0.53
C ASP A 4 65.41 -7.73 -1.75
N ALA A 5 65.71 -8.29 -2.93
CA ALA A 5 64.99 -8.03 -4.15
C ALA A 5 63.53 -8.46 -3.98
N GLN A 6 62.64 -7.51 -3.67
CA GLN A 6 61.20 -7.75 -3.68
C GLN A 6 60.78 -8.24 -5.08
N PRO A 7 60.03 -9.35 -5.18
CA PRO A 7 59.65 -9.91 -6.47
C PRO A 7 58.80 -8.91 -7.25
N ALA A 8 59.15 -8.70 -8.52
CA ALA A 8 58.40 -7.86 -9.45
C ALA A 8 56.96 -8.38 -9.57
N ARG A 9 55.99 -7.55 -9.16
CA ARG A 9 54.56 -7.88 -9.27
C ARG A 9 54.16 -7.93 -10.75
N THR A 10 53.63 -9.05 -11.20
CA THR A 10 53.04 -9.20 -12.54
C THR A 10 51.65 -8.52 -12.57
N PRO A 11 51.19 -7.98 -13.71
CA PRO A 11 49.88 -7.34 -13.83
C PRO A 11 48.71 -8.27 -13.44
N ALA A 12 48.88 -9.58 -13.65
CA ALA A 12 47.94 -10.60 -13.20
C ALA A 12 47.78 -10.65 -11.67
N ASN A 13 48.87 -10.49 -10.92
CA ASN A 13 48.84 -10.50 -9.45
C ASN A 13 48.15 -9.26 -8.89
N THR A 14 48.33 -8.09 -9.52
CA THR A 14 47.62 -6.86 -9.12
C THR A 14 46.11 -6.98 -9.36
N LEU A 15 45.71 -7.55 -10.50
CA LEU A 15 44.30 -7.79 -10.82
C LEU A 15 43.66 -8.79 -9.83
N LEU A 16 44.36 -9.88 -9.50
CA LEU A 16 43.90 -10.86 -8.52
C LEU A 16 43.73 -10.23 -7.13
N LEU A 17 44.69 -9.41 -6.70
CA LEU A 17 44.63 -8.69 -5.43
C LEU A 17 43.45 -7.70 -5.40
N ALA A 18 43.23 -6.93 -6.47
CA ALA A 18 42.10 -5.99 -6.56
C ALA A 18 40.75 -6.73 -6.50
N MET A 19 40.63 -7.89 -7.15
CA MET A 19 39.45 -8.74 -7.05
C MET A 19 39.24 -9.30 -5.64
N LEU A 20 40.29 -9.74 -4.95
CA LEU A 20 40.21 -10.20 -3.57
C LEU A 20 39.76 -9.08 -2.62
N ILE A 21 40.29 -7.86 -2.78
CA ILE A 21 39.87 -6.70 -1.99
C ILE A 21 38.41 -6.35 -2.29
N ALA A 22 37.99 -6.36 -3.56
CA ALA A 22 36.60 -6.13 -3.93
C ALA A 22 35.65 -7.17 -3.32
N ALA A 23 36.04 -8.45 -3.35
CA ALA A 23 35.30 -9.53 -2.71
C ALA A 23 35.27 -9.39 -1.18
N MET A 24 36.35 -8.92 -0.57
CA MET A 24 36.38 -8.61 0.86
C MET A 24 35.42 -7.46 1.21
N LEU A 25 35.35 -6.42 0.39
CA LEU A 25 34.47 -5.26 0.56
C LEU A 25 33.00 -5.55 0.26
N ALA A 26 32.72 -6.65 -0.46
CA ALA A 26 31.36 -7.14 -0.64
C ALA A 26 30.69 -7.46 0.70
N VAL A 27 31.45 -7.94 1.67
CA VAL A 27 30.94 -8.30 3.01
C VAL A 27 30.40 -7.07 3.75
N PRO A 28 31.17 -5.99 3.99
CA PRO A 28 30.63 -4.82 4.67
C PRO A 28 29.58 -4.09 3.82
N LEU A 29 29.65 -4.11 2.48
CA LEU A 29 28.56 -3.57 1.65
C LEU A 29 27.25 -4.35 1.85
N PHE A 30 27.32 -5.69 1.94
CA PHE A 30 26.18 -6.52 2.26
C PHE A 30 25.65 -6.25 3.67
N ALA A 31 26.51 -5.96 4.64
CA ALA A 31 26.08 -5.51 5.96
C ALA A 31 25.31 -4.17 5.91
N VAL A 32 25.72 -3.23 5.04
CA VAL A 32 24.94 -2.00 4.80
C VAL A 32 23.58 -2.32 4.17
N TYR A 33 23.52 -3.26 3.22
CA TYR A 33 22.25 -3.72 2.67
C TYR A 33 21.31 -4.28 3.76
N LEU A 34 21.82 -5.10 4.67
CA LEU A 34 21.07 -5.60 5.83
C LEU A 34 20.62 -4.46 6.75
N LEU A 35 21.46 -3.44 6.97
CA LEU A 35 21.10 -2.26 7.75
C LEU A 35 19.96 -1.48 7.10
N VAL A 36 19.99 -1.26 5.78
CA VAL A 36 18.89 -0.61 5.04
C VAL A 36 17.60 -1.41 5.18
N TYR A 37 17.70 -2.74 5.09
CA TYR A 37 16.55 -3.63 5.27
C TYR A 37 15.96 -3.54 6.68
N ASP A 38 16.79 -3.58 7.72
CA ASP A 38 16.36 -3.41 9.12
C ASP A 38 15.69 -2.05 9.34
N ARG A 39 16.28 -0.97 8.82
CA ARG A 39 15.68 0.38 8.90
C ARG A 39 14.35 0.46 8.17
N GLN A 40 14.22 -0.16 6.99
CA GLN A 40 12.96 -0.23 6.26
C GLN A 40 11.89 -1.01 7.06
N ALA A 41 12.27 -2.08 7.74
CA ALA A 41 11.37 -2.83 8.62
C ALA A 41 10.92 -1.98 9.83
N GLN A 42 11.83 -1.28 10.50
CA GLN A 42 11.50 -0.35 11.58
C GLN A 42 10.56 0.77 11.12
N SER A 43 10.75 1.28 9.90
CA SER A 43 9.85 2.27 9.30
C SER A 43 8.43 1.73 9.14
N ARG A 44 8.26 0.48 8.70
CA ARG A 44 6.95 -0.16 8.60
C ARG A 44 6.29 -0.28 9.97
N THR A 45 7.01 -0.82 10.96
CA THR A 45 6.50 -0.93 12.34
C THR A 45 6.09 0.43 12.93
N ALA A 46 6.88 1.49 12.70
CA ALA A 46 6.54 2.82 13.16
C ALA A 46 5.27 3.38 12.47
N ARG A 47 5.12 3.16 11.16
CA ARG A 47 3.91 3.53 10.42
C ARG A 47 2.68 2.76 10.90
N ASP A 48 2.82 1.47 11.16
CA ASP A 48 1.74 0.64 11.71
C ASP A 48 1.30 1.14 13.10
N SER A 49 2.25 1.60 13.93
CA SER A 49 1.92 2.21 15.23
C SER A 49 1.20 3.56 15.12
N ILE A 50 1.41 4.31 14.02
CA ILE A 50 0.63 5.53 13.72
C ILE A 50 -0.78 5.12 13.27
N ALA A 51 -0.87 4.10 12.41
CA ALA A 51 -2.13 3.57 11.91
C ALA A 51 -3.04 3.08 13.05
N GLU A 52 -2.51 2.34 14.02
CA GLU A 52 -3.25 1.82 15.17
C GLU A 52 -3.95 2.92 15.97
N GLY A 53 -3.32 4.10 16.13
CA GLY A 53 -3.90 5.23 16.84
C GLY A 53 -4.84 6.13 16.02
N TRP A 54 -4.91 5.94 14.69
CA TRP A 54 -5.69 6.82 13.79
C TRP A 54 -6.85 6.11 13.10
N GLY A 55 -6.58 4.93 12.54
CA GLY A 55 -7.46 4.18 11.65
C GLY A 55 -6.64 3.46 10.58
N GLY A 56 -6.93 2.18 10.38
CA GLY A 56 -6.32 1.31 9.39
C GLY A 56 -6.62 1.69 7.94
N ALA A 57 -6.14 0.86 6.99
CA ALA A 57 -6.56 0.96 5.61
C ALA A 57 -8.06 0.66 5.48
N GLN A 58 -8.82 1.53 4.82
CA GLN A 58 -10.28 1.43 4.78
C GLN A 58 -10.77 0.80 3.49
N VAL A 59 -11.65 -0.19 3.63
CA VAL A 59 -12.57 -0.64 2.59
C VAL A 59 -13.96 -0.26 3.04
N ILE A 60 -14.69 0.48 2.21
CA ILE A 60 -16.11 0.78 2.42
C ILE A 60 -16.96 -0.11 1.50
N ALA A 61 -18.13 -0.50 1.97
CA ALA A 61 -19.06 -1.32 1.19
C ALA A 61 -20.52 -0.99 1.52
N GLY A 62 -21.39 -1.18 0.54
CA GLY A 62 -22.84 -0.99 0.71
C GLY A 62 -23.28 0.48 0.70
N PRO A 63 -24.59 0.73 0.92
CA PRO A 63 -25.43 -0.11 1.76
C PRO A 63 -25.93 -1.40 1.10
N VAL A 64 -26.24 -2.39 1.93
CA VAL A 64 -26.95 -3.63 1.56
C VAL A 64 -28.17 -3.77 2.47
N LEU A 65 -29.32 -4.16 1.92
CA LEU A 65 -30.52 -4.42 2.69
C LEU A 65 -30.60 -5.91 3.04
N ALA A 66 -30.52 -6.23 4.32
CA ALA A 66 -30.63 -7.58 4.84
C ALA A 66 -32.08 -7.83 5.32
N ILE A 67 -32.74 -8.81 4.73
CA ILE A 67 -34.15 -9.11 4.98
C ILE A 67 -34.26 -10.54 5.52
N PRO A 68 -34.64 -10.72 6.79
CA PRO A 68 -34.88 -12.04 7.34
C PRO A 68 -36.02 -12.75 6.62
N TYR A 69 -35.90 -14.07 6.46
CA TYR A 69 -36.98 -14.91 5.92
C TYR A 69 -36.93 -16.32 6.49
N VAL A 70 -38.08 -17.02 6.43
CA VAL A 70 -38.17 -18.42 6.83
C VAL A 70 -38.07 -19.30 5.59
N ALA A 71 -36.99 -20.08 5.51
CA ALA A 71 -36.79 -21.10 4.49
C ALA A 71 -37.29 -22.47 4.99
N GLN A 72 -37.88 -23.26 4.09
CA GLN A 72 -38.21 -24.65 4.37
C GLN A 72 -37.09 -25.54 3.80
N THR A 73 -36.41 -26.29 4.66
CA THR A 73 -35.36 -27.25 4.26
C THR A 73 -35.88 -28.67 4.50
N GLN A 74 -35.59 -29.59 3.59
CA GLN A 74 -35.84 -31.01 3.82
C GLN A 74 -34.62 -31.65 4.48
N GLU A 75 -34.77 -32.11 5.72
CA GLU A 75 -33.75 -32.86 6.44
C GLU A 75 -34.11 -34.35 6.42
N THR A 76 -33.17 -35.20 6.02
CA THR A 76 -33.33 -36.65 6.13
C THR A 76 -32.81 -37.09 7.49
N VAL A 77 -33.72 -37.42 8.42
CA VAL A 77 -33.38 -37.88 9.77
C VAL A 77 -33.54 -39.41 9.81
N ASN A 78 -32.63 -40.10 10.49
CA ASN A 78 -32.78 -41.53 10.76
C ASN A 78 -33.59 -41.72 12.05
N GLU A 79 -34.87 -42.06 11.90
CA GLU A 79 -35.72 -42.48 13.03
C GLU A 79 -35.90 -44.00 12.96
N GLY A 80 -35.43 -44.71 13.99
CA GLY A 80 -35.61 -46.16 14.11
C GLY A 80 -35.02 -46.99 12.95
N GLY A 81 -33.95 -46.54 12.32
CA GLY A 81 -33.30 -47.22 11.19
C GLY A 81 -33.95 -47.00 9.82
N LYS A 82 -34.98 -46.14 9.73
CA LYS A 82 -35.56 -45.69 8.46
C LYS A 82 -35.19 -44.22 8.21
N ARG A 83 -34.81 -43.91 6.97
CA ARG A 83 -34.62 -42.53 6.50
C ARG A 83 -36.00 -41.87 6.36
N VAL A 84 -36.27 -40.87 7.18
CA VAL A 84 -37.50 -40.06 7.15
C VAL A 84 -37.13 -38.64 6.75
N THR A 85 -37.72 -38.13 5.67
CA THR A 85 -37.55 -36.74 5.25
C THR A 85 -38.52 -35.85 6.02
N ARG A 86 -37.99 -34.97 6.87
CA ARG A 86 -38.76 -33.97 7.62
C ARG A 86 -38.52 -32.58 7.04
N THR A 87 -39.58 -31.79 6.94
CA THR A 87 -39.45 -30.37 6.58
C THR A 87 -39.13 -29.59 7.84
N ALA A 88 -37.97 -28.95 7.88
CA ALA A 88 -37.50 -28.08 8.95
C ALA A 88 -37.55 -26.61 8.50
N SER A 89 -38.12 -25.74 9.32
CA SER A 89 -38.11 -24.29 9.07
C SER A 89 -36.85 -23.67 9.64
N VAL A 90 -36.05 -23.02 8.81
CA VAL A 90 -34.79 -22.38 9.18
C VAL A 90 -34.88 -20.89 8.89
N ARG A 91 -34.51 -20.04 9.86
CA ARG A 91 -34.37 -18.60 9.61
C ARG A 91 -33.11 -18.33 8.81
N ARG A 92 -33.24 -17.59 7.73
CA ARG A 92 -32.16 -17.17 6.85
C ARG A 92 -32.25 -15.69 6.56
N THR A 93 -31.20 -15.14 5.97
CA THR A 93 -31.12 -13.74 5.56
C THR A 93 -30.95 -13.62 4.06
N LEU A 94 -31.83 -12.86 3.42
CA LEU A 94 -31.65 -12.41 2.05
C LEU A 94 -30.91 -11.07 2.07
N LEU A 95 -29.84 -10.96 1.30
CA LEU A 95 -29.07 -9.75 1.08
C LEU A 95 -29.45 -9.17 -0.28
N LEU A 96 -30.05 -7.99 -0.26
CA LEU A 96 -30.45 -7.24 -1.45
C LEU A 96 -29.49 -6.08 -1.67
N ALA A 97 -28.82 -6.09 -2.82
CA ALA A 97 -28.04 -4.97 -3.31
C ALA A 97 -28.96 -3.83 -3.81
N PRO A 98 -28.51 -2.57 -3.73
CA PRO A 98 -29.25 -1.46 -4.32
C PRO A 98 -29.24 -1.58 -5.84
N ALA A 99 -30.33 -1.19 -6.49
CA ALA A 99 -30.40 -1.09 -7.95
C ALA A 99 -29.45 0.00 -8.48
N ALA A 100 -29.31 1.09 -7.74
CA ALA A 100 -28.37 2.17 -8.04
C ALA A 100 -27.80 2.76 -6.76
N GLU A 101 -26.51 3.12 -6.80
CA GLU A 101 -25.78 3.73 -5.71
C GLU A 101 -24.87 4.84 -6.23
N ALA A 102 -24.88 5.99 -5.55
CA ALA A 102 -23.97 7.09 -5.82
C ALA A 102 -23.26 7.49 -4.52
N ILE A 103 -21.92 7.56 -4.57
CA ILE A 103 -21.06 7.88 -3.44
C ILE A 103 -20.11 9.02 -3.82
N ASP A 104 -20.03 10.03 -2.96
CA ASP A 104 -19.07 11.11 -2.98
C ASP A 104 -18.15 11.00 -1.74
N SER A 105 -16.88 10.69 -1.99
CA SER A 105 -15.84 10.61 -0.96
C SER A 105 -14.87 11.78 -1.08
N THR A 106 -14.82 12.63 -0.05
CA THR A 106 -13.79 13.68 0.09
C THR A 106 -12.72 13.21 1.04
N LEU A 107 -11.49 13.03 0.56
CA LEU A 107 -10.35 12.71 1.39
C LEU A 107 -9.67 14.01 1.82
N VAL A 108 -9.57 14.22 3.13
CA VAL A 108 -8.82 15.33 3.74
C VAL A 108 -7.50 14.75 4.25
N PRO A 109 -6.42 14.82 3.46
CA PRO A 109 -5.14 14.22 3.82
C PRO A 109 -4.43 15.02 4.91
N GLN A 110 -3.67 14.34 5.77
CA GLN A 110 -2.78 14.90 6.77
C GLN A 110 -1.51 14.06 6.83
N VAL A 111 -0.36 14.70 7.03
CA VAL A 111 0.89 13.98 7.31
C VAL A 111 1.00 13.83 8.82
N ARG A 112 1.11 12.58 9.30
CA ARG A 112 1.39 12.25 10.69
C ARG A 112 2.83 11.80 10.82
N ARG A 113 3.47 12.21 11.92
CA ARG A 113 4.86 11.91 12.23
C ARG A 113 4.95 11.13 13.53
N ARG A 114 5.84 10.14 13.56
CA ARG A 114 6.33 9.51 14.79
C ARG A 114 7.83 9.36 14.68
N SER A 115 8.56 10.06 15.55
CA SER A 115 10.01 10.22 15.44
C SER A 115 10.38 10.80 14.06
N ILE A 116 11.23 10.12 13.29
CA ILE A 116 11.63 10.49 11.93
C ILE A 116 10.68 9.94 10.85
N TYR A 117 9.69 9.12 11.22
CA TYR A 117 8.85 8.43 10.26
C TYR A 117 7.58 9.22 9.97
N GLU A 118 7.27 9.35 8.69
CA GLU A 118 6.06 10.00 8.21
C GLU A 118 5.10 8.99 7.58
N MET A 119 3.80 9.27 7.73
CA MET A 119 2.72 8.56 7.08
C MET A 119 1.64 9.54 6.64
N VAL A 120 1.09 9.32 5.44
CA VAL A 120 -0.12 10.03 5.00
C VAL A 120 -1.33 9.30 5.57
N VAL A 121 -2.09 10.03 6.37
CA VAL A 121 -3.41 9.61 6.86
C VAL A 121 -4.48 10.53 6.28
N TYR A 122 -5.74 10.14 6.39
CA TYR A 122 -6.84 10.97 5.91
C TYR A 122 -8.07 10.87 6.82
N GLU A 123 -8.93 11.87 6.71
CA GLU A 123 -10.35 11.79 7.06
C GLU A 123 -11.15 11.72 5.75
N ALA A 124 -11.89 10.63 5.56
CA ALA A 124 -12.76 10.44 4.42
C ALA A 124 -14.19 10.82 4.80
N ARG A 125 -14.72 11.86 4.15
CA ARG A 125 -16.12 12.27 4.28
C ARG A 125 -16.91 11.63 3.15
N ASN A 126 -17.71 10.64 3.50
CA ASN A 126 -18.53 9.88 2.57
C ASN A 126 -19.96 10.39 2.65
N ARG A 127 -20.52 10.74 1.49
CA ARG A 127 -21.94 11.05 1.32
C ARG A 127 -22.46 10.20 0.19
N GLY A 128 -23.65 9.64 0.33
CA GLY A 128 -24.20 8.84 -0.74
C GLY A 128 -25.69 8.68 -0.67
N SER A 129 -26.20 8.09 -1.74
CA SER A 129 -27.59 7.72 -1.90
C SER A 129 -27.69 6.37 -2.57
N ALA A 130 -28.66 5.58 -2.15
CA ALA A 130 -28.93 4.27 -2.71
C ALA A 130 -30.43 4.10 -2.96
N ARG A 131 -30.77 3.37 -4.03
CA ARG A 131 -32.16 3.01 -4.36
C ARG A 131 -32.28 1.50 -4.41
N PHE A 132 -33.14 0.95 -3.56
CA PHE A 132 -33.44 -0.48 -3.52
C PHE A 132 -34.75 -0.77 -4.24
N SER A 133 -34.79 -1.89 -4.96
CA SER A 133 -36.01 -2.42 -5.58
C SER A 133 -35.97 -3.93 -5.50
N LEU A 134 -37.07 -4.53 -5.05
CA LEU A 134 -37.18 -5.98 -4.98
C LEU A 134 -37.35 -6.55 -6.40
N PRO A 135 -36.56 -7.55 -6.82
CA PRO A 135 -36.77 -8.21 -8.11
C PRO A 135 -38.16 -8.84 -8.17
N ALA A 136 -38.80 -8.76 -9.34
CA ALA A 136 -40.13 -9.36 -9.54
C ALA A 136 -40.10 -10.90 -9.44
N ASP A 137 -38.98 -11.52 -9.83
CA ASP A 137 -38.78 -12.97 -9.85
C ASP A 137 -37.86 -13.44 -8.70
N LEU A 138 -38.31 -13.24 -7.46
CA LEU A 138 -37.63 -13.80 -6.28
C LEU A 138 -37.64 -15.33 -6.26
N GLY A 139 -38.61 -15.94 -6.94
CA GLY A 139 -38.76 -17.41 -7.01
C GLY A 139 -37.52 -18.09 -7.60
N ARG A 140 -36.84 -17.45 -8.55
CA ARG A 140 -35.56 -17.94 -9.10
C ARG A 140 -34.45 -18.10 -8.04
N TYR A 141 -34.53 -17.37 -6.94
CA TYR A 141 -33.58 -17.45 -5.83
C TYR A 141 -34.05 -18.39 -4.71
N GLY A 142 -35.15 -19.13 -4.93
CA GLY A 142 -35.73 -20.02 -3.92
C GLY A 142 -36.41 -19.30 -2.76
N VAL A 143 -36.76 -18.02 -2.93
CA VAL A 143 -37.37 -17.21 -1.87
C VAL A 143 -38.76 -16.75 -2.28
N ALA A 144 -39.78 -17.16 -1.52
CA ALA A 144 -41.12 -16.65 -1.69
C ALA A 144 -41.24 -15.25 -1.08
N ARG A 145 -41.80 -14.29 -1.82
CA ARG A 145 -41.97 -12.91 -1.34
C ARG A 145 -42.75 -12.85 -0.02
N ALA A 146 -43.77 -13.69 0.14
CA ALA A 146 -44.59 -13.76 1.36
C ALA A 146 -43.81 -14.27 2.59
N ALA A 147 -42.65 -14.90 2.40
CA ALA A 147 -41.81 -15.37 3.50
C ALA A 147 -40.83 -14.30 4.03
N LEU A 148 -40.72 -13.15 3.35
CA LEU A 148 -39.84 -12.05 3.73
C LEU A 148 -40.45 -11.25 4.88
N ALA A 149 -39.70 -11.11 5.98
CA ALA A 149 -40.03 -10.22 7.08
C ALA A 149 -39.50 -8.80 6.77
N LEU A 150 -40.20 -8.09 5.88
CA LEU A 150 -39.79 -6.76 5.40
C LEU A 150 -39.80 -5.68 6.50
N ASP A 151 -40.67 -5.83 7.50
CA ASP A 151 -40.79 -5.01 8.70
C ASP A 151 -39.60 -5.19 9.66
N HIS A 152 -38.85 -6.28 9.51
CA HIS A 152 -37.66 -6.61 10.30
C HIS A 152 -36.37 -6.52 9.47
N ALA A 153 -36.37 -5.75 8.39
CA ALA A 153 -35.17 -5.58 7.58
C ALA A 153 -34.11 -4.73 8.30
N GLU A 154 -32.86 -4.91 7.89
CA GLU A 154 -31.71 -4.16 8.39
C GLU A 154 -30.94 -3.55 7.22
N LEU A 155 -30.64 -2.27 7.31
CA LEU A 155 -29.76 -1.60 6.37
C LEU A 155 -28.33 -1.65 6.91
N ARG A 156 -27.42 -2.28 6.18
CA ARG A 156 -26.05 -2.58 6.63
C ARG A 156 -25.03 -1.81 5.79
N PHE A 157 -24.05 -1.22 6.47
CA PHE A 157 -22.94 -0.48 5.88
C PHE A 157 -21.61 -1.11 6.31
N GLY A 158 -20.69 -1.26 5.36
CA GLY A 158 -19.39 -1.82 5.58
C GLY A 158 -18.33 -0.76 5.76
N VAL A 159 -17.54 -0.89 6.82
CA VAL A 159 -16.29 -0.13 7.04
C VAL A 159 -15.27 -1.10 7.64
N ARG A 160 -14.15 -1.34 6.94
CA ARG A 160 -13.17 -2.37 7.33
C ARG A 160 -12.67 -2.19 8.76
N ASP A 161 -12.30 -0.98 9.13
CA ASP A 161 -11.89 -0.64 10.50
C ASP A 161 -12.88 0.37 11.08
N SER A 162 -13.84 -0.14 11.86
CA SER A 162 -14.88 0.65 12.51
C SER A 162 -14.34 1.56 13.61
N GLY A 163 -13.14 1.29 14.15
CA GLY A 163 -12.44 2.22 15.03
C GLY A 163 -12.12 3.56 14.36
N GLY A 164 -12.08 3.57 13.02
CA GLY A 164 -11.96 4.78 12.22
C GLY A 164 -13.23 5.64 12.13
N LEU A 165 -14.41 5.16 12.55
CA LEU A 165 -15.67 5.92 12.55
C LEU A 165 -15.70 6.97 13.69
N VAL A 166 -14.77 7.91 13.63
CA VAL A 166 -14.56 8.96 14.63
C VAL A 166 -15.02 10.31 14.09
N GLY A 167 -15.53 11.17 14.97
CA GLY A 167 -15.91 12.54 14.63
C GLY A 167 -17.43 12.69 14.56
N VAL A 168 -17.95 13.18 13.43
CA VAL A 168 -19.39 13.41 13.27
C VAL A 168 -20.12 12.07 13.21
N PRO A 169 -21.11 11.82 14.10
CA PRO A 169 -21.87 10.58 14.09
C PRO A 169 -22.48 10.32 12.70
N PRO A 170 -22.40 9.08 12.19
CA PRO A 170 -23.05 8.72 10.95
C PRO A 170 -24.53 9.08 10.97
N THR A 171 -25.06 9.49 9.83
CA THR A 171 -26.47 9.81 9.64
C THR A 171 -27.00 9.03 8.46
N VAL A 172 -28.09 8.30 8.66
CA VAL A 172 -28.79 7.55 7.62
C VAL A 172 -30.25 7.93 7.66
N THR A 173 -30.81 8.17 6.50
CA THR A 173 -32.23 8.44 6.31
C THR A 173 -32.80 7.49 5.27
N VAL A 174 -34.03 7.04 5.51
CA VAL A 174 -34.82 6.22 4.59
C VAL A 174 -36.12 6.95 4.36
N GLU A 175 -36.43 7.27 3.11
CA GLU A 175 -37.59 8.13 2.75
C GLU A 175 -37.66 9.43 3.56
N GLY A 176 -36.49 10.01 3.87
CA GLY A 176 -36.35 11.22 4.68
C GLY A 176 -36.45 11.03 6.19
N GLN A 177 -36.83 9.84 6.68
CA GLN A 177 -36.85 9.52 8.10
C GLN A 177 -35.48 9.07 8.58
N ARG A 178 -34.96 9.69 9.65
CA ARG A 178 -33.66 9.35 10.24
C ARG A 178 -33.74 8.05 11.02
N LEU A 179 -32.78 7.15 10.79
CA LEU A 179 -32.67 5.88 11.51
C LEU A 179 -31.72 5.97 12.71
N THR A 180 -31.96 5.11 13.69
CA THR A 180 -31.03 4.86 14.81
C THR A 180 -29.99 3.83 14.37
N LEU A 181 -28.71 4.16 14.56
CA LEU A 181 -27.59 3.34 14.09
C LEU A 181 -26.99 2.52 15.24
N GLU A 182 -26.62 1.28 14.93
CA GLU A 182 -25.97 0.35 15.83
C GLU A 182 -24.66 -0.18 15.21
N PRO A 183 -23.63 -0.46 16.02
CA PRO A 183 -22.35 -0.97 15.53
C PRO A 183 -22.44 -2.44 15.08
N GLY A 184 -21.59 -2.82 14.12
CA GLY A 184 -21.46 -4.21 13.64
C GLY A 184 -22.30 -4.53 12.41
N LYS A 185 -22.46 -5.83 12.14
CA LYS A 185 -23.22 -6.39 10.99
C LYS A 185 -22.86 -5.79 9.63
N GLY A 186 -21.60 -5.41 9.42
CA GLY A 186 -21.14 -4.99 8.10
C GLY A 186 -21.22 -6.12 7.06
N PRO A 187 -21.25 -5.81 5.76
CA PRO A 187 -21.10 -6.81 4.70
C PRO A 187 -19.77 -7.60 4.79
N ARG A 188 -19.73 -8.76 4.13
CA ARG A 188 -18.56 -9.66 4.10
C ARG A 188 -17.29 -8.96 3.57
N GLU A 189 -17.46 -8.01 2.66
CA GLU A 189 -16.39 -7.26 2.00
C GLU A 189 -15.55 -6.43 2.98
N THR A 190 -16.13 -6.10 4.12
CA THR A 190 -15.46 -5.40 5.22
C THR A 190 -15.16 -6.32 6.39
N GLY A 191 -15.26 -7.64 6.20
CA GLY A 191 -15.02 -8.64 7.25
C GLY A 191 -16.10 -8.66 8.33
N GLY A 192 -17.32 -8.21 8.03
CA GLY A 192 -18.39 -8.09 9.03
C GLY A 192 -18.35 -6.79 9.85
N SER A 193 -17.33 -5.94 9.64
CA SER A 193 -17.16 -4.67 10.34
C SER A 193 -17.93 -3.53 9.68
N GLY A 194 -18.52 -2.65 10.48
CA GLY A 194 -19.33 -1.53 10.02
C GLY A 194 -20.41 -1.12 11.02
N PHE A 195 -21.56 -0.69 10.51
CA PHE A 195 -22.73 -0.31 11.29
C PHE A 195 -24.01 -0.65 10.53
N PHE A 196 -25.12 -0.75 11.25
CA PHE A 196 -26.42 -1.08 10.67
C PHE A 196 -27.56 -0.29 11.34
N ALA A 197 -28.75 -0.38 10.76
CA ALA A 197 -29.98 0.15 11.34
C ALA A 197 -31.17 -0.74 10.99
N ALA A 198 -32.08 -0.94 11.93
CA ALA A 198 -33.38 -1.54 11.63
C ALA A 198 -34.19 -0.59 10.72
N VAL A 199 -34.89 -1.15 9.75
CA VAL A 199 -35.71 -0.41 8.78
C VAL A 199 -36.96 -1.20 8.43
N ASP A 200 -38.11 -0.53 8.43
CA ASP A 200 -39.32 -1.10 7.84
C ASP A 200 -39.26 -0.95 6.32
N ALA A 201 -39.01 -2.06 5.62
CA ALA A 201 -38.95 -2.14 4.18
C ALA A 201 -40.26 -2.65 3.55
N SER A 202 -41.39 -2.62 4.25
CA SER A 202 -42.68 -3.15 3.76
C SER A 202 -43.12 -2.50 2.43
N ALA A 203 -42.78 -1.22 2.23
CA ALA A 203 -43.07 -0.49 1.01
C ALA A 203 -42.31 -1.02 -0.23
N LEU A 204 -41.19 -1.74 -0.05
CA LEU A 204 -40.32 -2.24 -1.11
C LEU A 204 -41.05 -3.19 -2.08
N GLY A 205 -42.14 -3.78 -1.63
CA GLY A 205 -43.00 -4.62 -2.45
C GLY A 205 -43.84 -3.88 -3.50
N THR A 206 -43.97 -2.56 -3.39
CA THR A 206 -44.82 -1.73 -4.27
C THR A 206 -44.06 -0.57 -4.89
N GLN A 207 -43.03 -0.06 -4.22
CA GLN A 207 -42.22 1.05 -4.68
C GLN A 207 -40.75 0.87 -4.28
N ALA A 208 -39.86 1.62 -4.93
CA ALA A 208 -38.45 1.60 -4.57
C ALA A 208 -38.19 2.33 -3.26
N LEU A 209 -37.24 1.83 -2.46
CA LEU A 209 -36.80 2.43 -1.20
C LEU A 209 -35.56 3.30 -1.44
N ARG A 210 -35.60 4.55 -1.00
CA ARG A 210 -34.55 5.56 -1.14
C ARG A 210 -33.85 5.75 0.18
N VAL A 211 -32.52 5.62 0.13
CA VAL A 211 -31.63 5.80 1.26
C VAL A 211 -30.71 6.97 0.96
N ALA A 212 -30.52 7.86 1.92
CA ALA A 212 -29.45 8.85 1.89
C ALA A 212 -28.62 8.73 3.17
N TYR A 213 -27.29 8.83 3.04
CA TYR A 213 -26.38 8.63 4.15
C TYR A 213 -25.16 9.54 4.10
N ALA A 214 -24.60 9.82 5.28
CA ALA A 214 -23.35 10.53 5.43
C ALA A 214 -22.58 9.99 6.65
N TYR A 215 -21.30 9.73 6.48
CA TYR A 215 -20.42 9.31 7.57
C TYR A 215 -18.98 9.74 7.30
N GLN A 216 -18.18 9.77 8.37
CA GLN A 216 -16.76 10.08 8.30
C GLN A 216 -15.97 8.87 8.79
N VAL A 217 -14.88 8.56 8.11
CA VAL A 217 -13.96 7.50 8.53
C VAL A 217 -12.53 7.97 8.41
N ARG A 218 -11.74 7.75 9.45
CA ARG A 218 -10.29 7.90 9.43
C ARG A 218 -9.66 6.67 8.84
N GLY A 219 -8.66 6.89 7.99
CA GLY A 219 -7.87 5.82 7.43
C GLY A 219 -6.47 6.27 7.07
N ASN A 220 -5.69 5.32 6.59
CA ASN A 220 -4.32 5.55 6.16
C ASN A 220 -4.04 4.89 4.81
N GLY A 221 -2.99 5.35 4.13
CA GLY A 221 -2.58 4.82 2.84
C GLY A 221 -3.59 5.17 1.75
N GLY A 222 -4.68 4.41 1.64
CA GLY A 222 -5.74 4.65 0.66
C GLY A 222 -7.12 4.25 1.13
N ILE A 223 -8.11 4.55 0.29
CA ILE A 223 -9.50 4.13 0.47
C ILE A 223 -9.89 3.22 -0.69
N ALA A 224 -10.63 2.16 -0.38
CA ALA A 224 -11.23 1.29 -1.37
C ALA A 224 -12.74 1.24 -1.20
N LEU A 225 -13.45 1.15 -2.32
CA LEU A 225 -14.86 0.81 -2.37
C LEU A 225 -14.99 -0.63 -2.89
N ALA A 226 -15.72 -1.46 -2.15
CA ALA A 226 -16.26 -2.72 -2.66
C ALA A 226 -17.70 -2.47 -3.14
N PRO A 227 -17.91 -2.21 -4.44
CA PRO A 227 -19.22 -1.87 -4.98
C PRO A 227 -20.19 -3.05 -4.85
N GLN A 228 -21.44 -2.74 -4.52
CA GLN A 228 -22.49 -3.76 -4.35
C GLN A 228 -23.69 -3.51 -5.26
N GLY A 229 -23.88 -2.29 -5.75
CA GLY A 229 -25.07 -1.91 -6.49
C GLY A 229 -25.13 -2.45 -7.92
N GLY A 230 -26.35 -2.45 -8.47
CA GLY A 230 -26.63 -2.70 -9.88
C GLY A 230 -25.88 -1.74 -10.80
N ASP A 231 -25.92 -0.44 -10.48
CA ASP A 231 -25.08 0.64 -11.03
C ASP A 231 -24.50 1.43 -9.86
N THR A 232 -23.18 1.36 -9.66
CA THR A 232 -22.48 2.06 -8.59
C THR A 232 -21.60 3.16 -9.18
N ALA A 233 -21.90 4.42 -8.87
CA ALA A 233 -21.09 5.57 -9.21
C ALA A 233 -20.32 6.06 -7.98
N TRP A 234 -19.00 6.08 -8.05
CA TRP A 234 -18.15 6.55 -6.95
C TRP A 234 -17.25 7.67 -7.41
N LYS A 235 -17.31 8.81 -6.71
CA LYS A 235 -16.48 9.99 -6.96
C LYS A 235 -15.57 10.21 -5.77
N VAL A 236 -14.27 10.28 -6.03
CA VAL A 236 -13.27 10.59 -5.01
C VAL A 236 -12.58 11.90 -5.35
N ARG A 237 -12.41 12.75 -4.34
CA ARG A 237 -11.61 13.98 -4.44
C ARG A 237 -10.68 14.13 -3.25
N SER A 238 -9.49 14.65 -3.48
CA SER A 238 -8.50 14.92 -2.43
C SER A 238 -7.65 16.12 -2.83
N SER A 239 -7.15 16.87 -1.84
CA SER A 239 -6.11 17.88 -2.04
C SER A 239 -4.71 17.27 -2.15
N TRP A 240 -4.55 15.95 -2.01
CA TRP A 240 -3.25 15.29 -2.14
C TRP A 240 -2.83 15.21 -3.62
N PRO A 241 -1.60 15.62 -4.00
CA PRO A 241 -1.22 15.72 -5.41
C PRO A 241 -0.83 14.38 -6.05
N SER A 242 -0.61 13.33 -5.26
CA SER A 242 -0.02 12.07 -5.75
C SER A 242 -0.92 10.87 -5.42
N PRO A 243 -2.01 10.67 -6.19
CA PRO A 243 -2.78 9.43 -6.13
C PRO A 243 -2.06 8.27 -6.80
N SER A 244 -2.31 7.06 -6.33
CA SER A 244 -2.09 5.81 -7.06
C SER A 244 -3.43 5.08 -7.18
N PHE A 245 -3.93 4.91 -8.40
CA PHE A 245 -5.16 4.17 -8.66
C PHE A 245 -4.83 2.68 -8.75
N GLN A 246 -5.46 1.88 -7.89
CA GLN A 246 -5.20 0.46 -7.72
C GLN A 246 -6.51 -0.32 -7.61
N GLY A 247 -6.39 -1.64 -7.39
CA GLY A 247 -7.52 -2.56 -7.28
C GLY A 247 -7.89 -3.16 -8.64
N ASP A 248 -8.98 -3.93 -8.63
CA ASP A 248 -9.49 -4.63 -9.82
C ASP A 248 -10.23 -3.69 -10.77
N LEU A 249 -10.67 -2.54 -10.26
CA LEU A 249 -11.53 -1.59 -10.95
C LEU A 249 -10.84 -0.21 -11.01
N LEU A 250 -10.31 0.14 -12.18
CA LEU A 250 -9.70 1.46 -12.43
C LEU A 250 -10.76 2.53 -12.72
N PRO A 251 -10.49 3.81 -12.42
CA PRO A 251 -11.43 4.89 -12.67
C PRO A 251 -11.64 5.09 -14.18
N GLY A 252 -12.88 5.35 -14.59
CA GLY A 252 -13.19 5.70 -15.97
C GLY A 252 -12.71 7.11 -16.33
N GLU A 253 -12.69 8.01 -15.35
CA GLU A 253 -12.16 9.37 -15.49
C GLU A 253 -11.28 9.74 -14.31
N SER A 254 -10.13 10.38 -14.56
CA SER A 254 -9.27 10.93 -13.51
C SER A 254 -8.63 12.26 -13.93
N ARG A 255 -8.44 13.15 -12.96
CA ARG A 255 -7.67 14.40 -13.10
C ARG A 255 -6.73 14.52 -11.93
N VAL A 256 -5.44 14.72 -12.22
CA VAL A 256 -4.37 14.84 -11.21
C VAL A 256 -3.63 16.16 -11.46
N SER A 257 -3.37 16.90 -10.39
CA SER A 257 -2.67 18.18 -10.44
C SER A 257 -1.87 18.41 -9.15
N ALA A 258 -1.00 19.42 -9.14
CA ALA A 258 -0.29 19.83 -7.93
C ALA A 258 -1.22 20.28 -6.78
N LYS A 259 -2.49 20.60 -7.06
CA LYS A 259 -3.49 21.00 -6.06
C LYS A 259 -4.31 19.82 -5.50
N GLY A 260 -4.16 18.63 -6.07
CA GLY A 260 -4.98 17.48 -5.71
C GLY A 260 -5.42 16.63 -6.90
N PHE A 261 -6.31 15.68 -6.64
CA PHE A 261 -6.93 14.84 -7.64
C PHE A 261 -8.45 14.71 -7.50
N ALA A 262 -9.08 14.34 -8.60
CA ALA A 262 -10.45 13.84 -8.65
C ALA A 262 -10.52 12.62 -9.56
N ALA A 263 -11.28 11.59 -9.16
CA ALA A 263 -11.47 10.39 -9.95
C ALA A 263 -12.92 9.87 -9.83
N THR A 264 -13.42 9.27 -10.89
CA THR A 264 -14.79 8.73 -10.97
C THR A 264 -14.77 7.30 -11.48
N TRP A 265 -15.45 6.43 -10.74
CA TRP A 265 -15.75 5.05 -11.12
C TRP A 265 -17.24 4.92 -11.41
N ARG A 266 -17.59 4.09 -12.40
CA ARG A 266 -18.95 3.61 -12.62
C ARG A 266 -18.87 2.11 -12.85
N VAL A 267 -19.52 1.34 -11.98
CA VAL A 267 -19.37 -0.11 -11.92
C VAL A 267 -20.76 -0.74 -11.93
N GLY A 268 -21.01 -1.58 -12.93
CA GLY A 268 -22.25 -2.35 -13.03
C GLY A 268 -22.13 -3.75 -12.42
N ASN A 269 -23.25 -4.33 -11.98
CA ASN A 269 -23.30 -5.69 -11.41
C ASN A 269 -22.76 -6.80 -12.36
N LEU A 270 -22.90 -6.64 -13.67
CA LEU A 270 -22.35 -7.58 -14.66
C LEU A 270 -20.82 -7.66 -14.59
N ALA A 271 -20.16 -6.51 -14.40
CA ALA A 271 -18.71 -6.46 -14.22
C ALA A 271 -18.27 -7.12 -12.89
N LEU A 272 -19.15 -7.14 -11.89
CA LEU A 272 -18.91 -7.77 -10.60
C LEU A 272 -19.17 -9.28 -10.62
N GLY A 273 -19.80 -9.81 -11.66
CA GLY A 273 -20.22 -11.22 -11.73
C GLY A 273 -21.20 -11.62 -10.62
N ARG A 274 -21.98 -10.67 -10.09
CA ARG A 274 -22.86 -10.87 -8.93
C ARG A 274 -24.32 -10.62 -9.25
N ALA A 275 -25.19 -11.45 -8.68
CA ALA A 275 -26.62 -11.21 -8.69
C ALA A 275 -26.98 -10.08 -7.70
N SER A 276 -28.10 -9.38 -7.96
CA SER A 276 -28.62 -8.33 -7.07
C SER A 276 -29.18 -8.88 -5.76
N VAL A 277 -29.42 -10.19 -5.69
CA VAL A 277 -29.90 -10.92 -4.52
C VAL A 277 -28.90 -12.02 -4.22
N ALA A 278 -28.49 -12.12 -2.96
CA ALA A 278 -27.72 -13.23 -2.42
C ALA A 278 -28.37 -13.72 -1.13
N THR A 279 -28.23 -14.99 -0.81
CA THR A 279 -28.60 -15.54 0.50
C THR A 279 -27.35 -15.78 1.34
N ASP A 280 -27.52 -15.83 2.66
CA ASP A 280 -26.46 -16.28 3.57
C ASP A 280 -25.90 -17.67 3.22
N ALA A 281 -26.73 -18.57 2.68
CA ALA A 281 -26.29 -19.85 2.14
C ALA A 281 -25.34 -19.70 0.93
N ASP A 282 -25.57 -18.73 0.04
CA ASP A 282 -24.68 -18.46 -1.10
C ASP A 282 -23.32 -17.91 -0.64
N GLN A 283 -23.27 -17.25 0.51
CA GLN A 283 -22.01 -16.72 1.08
C GLN A 283 -21.15 -17.79 1.77
N ALA A 284 -21.71 -18.96 2.09
CA ALA A 284 -20.99 -20.05 2.76
C ALA A 284 -20.19 -20.96 1.80
N GLY A 285 -20.36 -20.83 0.48
CA GLY A 285 -19.58 -21.53 -0.54
C GLY A 285 -18.27 -20.82 -0.91
N ASP A 286 -17.61 -21.26 -2.01
CA ASP A 286 -16.46 -20.57 -2.62
C ASP A 286 -16.88 -19.18 -3.11
N ALA A 287 -16.82 -18.21 -2.20
CA ALA A 287 -17.31 -16.87 -2.44
C ALA A 287 -16.41 -16.17 -3.46
N ALA A 288 -17.04 -15.61 -4.51
CA ALA A 288 -16.34 -14.84 -5.53
C ALA A 288 -15.43 -13.76 -4.89
N PRO A 289 -14.25 -13.49 -5.49
CA PRO A 289 -13.32 -12.50 -4.97
C PRO A 289 -14.00 -11.14 -4.82
N VAL A 290 -13.62 -10.42 -3.77
CA VAL A 290 -14.15 -9.07 -3.51
C VAL A 290 -13.41 -8.10 -4.41
N MET A 291 -14.05 -7.72 -5.52
CA MET A 291 -13.51 -6.69 -6.41
C MET A 291 -13.53 -5.33 -5.73
N GLN A 292 -12.44 -4.57 -5.89
CA GLN A 292 -12.28 -3.25 -5.25
C GLN A 292 -11.88 -2.19 -6.26
N ALA A 293 -12.53 -1.02 -6.15
CA ALA A 293 -12.03 0.23 -6.71
C ALA A 293 -11.20 0.91 -5.63
N ARG A 294 -9.92 1.22 -5.87
CA ARG A 294 -9.01 1.73 -4.83
C ARG A 294 -8.21 2.94 -5.30
N VAL A 295 -8.00 3.89 -4.38
CA VAL A 295 -7.04 4.98 -4.54
C VAL A 295 -6.18 5.13 -3.30
N ASP A 296 -4.87 5.06 -3.48
CA ASP A 296 -3.87 5.29 -2.45
C ASP A 296 -3.29 6.70 -2.55
N LEU A 297 -3.03 7.31 -1.39
CA LEU A 297 -2.33 8.57 -1.21
C LEU A 297 -0.85 8.26 -1.01
N VAL A 298 -0.12 8.13 -2.13
CA VAL A 298 1.29 7.75 -2.08
C VAL A 298 2.16 8.96 -1.70
N THR A 299 3.18 8.71 -0.88
CA THR A 299 4.28 9.65 -0.70
C THR A 299 5.18 9.57 -1.93
N PRO A 300 5.44 10.68 -2.65
CA PRO A 300 6.12 10.66 -3.94
C PRO A 300 7.54 10.06 -3.89
N VAL A 301 8.21 10.16 -2.75
CA VAL A 301 9.61 9.75 -2.60
C VAL A 301 9.80 9.04 -1.26
N ASN A 302 10.13 7.75 -1.30
CA ASN A 302 10.51 6.99 -0.11
C ASN A 302 12.03 6.89 -0.05
N VAL A 303 12.62 7.49 0.99
CA VAL A 303 14.07 7.52 1.21
C VAL A 303 14.68 6.12 1.21
N TYR A 304 14.03 5.15 1.87
CA TYR A 304 14.56 3.79 1.98
C TYR A 304 14.63 3.08 0.63
N ASP A 305 13.67 3.33 -0.27
CA ASP A 305 13.67 2.73 -1.60
C ASP A 305 14.80 3.31 -2.47
N GLN A 306 15.09 4.61 -2.32
CA GLN A 306 16.20 5.27 -3.00
C GLN A 306 17.57 4.79 -2.48
N VAL A 307 17.74 4.71 -1.16
CA VAL A 307 18.98 4.20 -0.55
C VAL A 307 19.19 2.73 -0.90
N ASN A 308 18.14 1.90 -0.87
CA ASN A 308 18.20 0.50 -1.28
C ASN A 308 18.66 0.35 -2.74
N ARG A 309 18.13 1.19 -3.65
CA ARG A 309 18.57 1.22 -5.05
C ARG A 309 20.05 1.61 -5.16
N ALA A 310 20.50 2.63 -4.43
CA ALA A 310 21.91 3.03 -4.42
C ALA A 310 22.84 1.92 -3.90
N VAL A 311 22.49 1.24 -2.80
CA VAL A 311 23.29 0.15 -2.23
C VAL A 311 23.33 -1.07 -3.15
N LYS A 312 22.22 -1.42 -3.82
CA LYS A 312 22.19 -2.51 -4.82
C LYS A 312 23.18 -2.29 -5.96
N TYR A 313 23.35 -1.05 -6.39
CA TYR A 313 24.36 -0.70 -7.39
C TYR A 313 25.76 -0.47 -6.79
N GLY A 314 25.91 -0.53 -5.48
CA GLY A 314 27.19 -0.33 -4.79
C GLY A 314 28.27 -1.33 -5.20
N PHE A 315 27.91 -2.57 -5.53
CA PHE A 315 28.88 -3.55 -6.04
C PHE A 315 29.48 -3.13 -7.38
N LEU A 316 28.63 -2.66 -8.29
CA LEU A 316 29.04 -2.14 -9.59
C LEU A 316 29.92 -0.89 -9.42
N PHE A 317 29.55 -0.02 -8.47
CA PHE A 317 30.29 1.18 -8.13
C PHE A 317 31.70 0.88 -7.59
N ILE A 318 31.83 -0.07 -6.67
CA ILE A 318 33.14 -0.54 -6.17
C ILE A 318 33.95 -1.15 -7.33
N GLY A 319 33.32 -2.00 -8.14
CA GLY A 319 33.94 -2.63 -9.30
C GLY A 319 34.53 -1.61 -10.28
N PHE A 320 33.72 -0.63 -10.72
CA PHE A 320 34.18 0.41 -11.63
C PHE A 320 35.24 1.32 -11.03
N THR A 321 35.13 1.66 -9.75
CA THR A 321 36.17 2.43 -9.07
C THR A 321 37.51 1.69 -9.15
N PHE A 322 37.51 0.40 -8.81
CA PHE A 322 38.73 -0.41 -8.83
C PHE A 322 39.25 -0.65 -10.25
N THR A 323 38.38 -0.86 -11.24
CA THR A 323 38.78 -0.93 -12.65
C THR A 323 39.47 0.36 -13.09
N ALA A 324 38.93 1.52 -12.71
CA ALA A 324 39.54 2.80 -13.05
C ALA A 324 40.91 2.97 -12.38
N PHE A 325 41.04 2.65 -11.09
CA PHE A 325 42.35 2.67 -10.40
C PHE A 325 43.35 1.67 -10.99
N LEU A 326 42.90 0.49 -11.43
CA LEU A 326 43.74 -0.50 -12.10
C LEU A 326 44.23 -0.01 -13.47
N MET A 327 43.39 0.70 -14.23
CA MET A 327 43.83 1.35 -15.47
C MET A 327 44.91 2.41 -15.21
N PHE A 328 44.82 3.15 -14.09
CA PHE A 328 45.87 4.09 -13.67
C PHE A 328 47.18 3.41 -13.30
N ASP A 329 47.13 2.26 -12.62
CA ASP A 329 48.33 1.48 -12.31
C ASP A 329 48.99 0.95 -13.59
N LEU A 330 48.18 0.39 -14.51
CA LEU A 330 48.67 -0.25 -15.74
C LEU A 330 49.22 0.75 -16.77
N ILE A 331 48.58 1.92 -16.92
CA ILE A 331 48.93 2.93 -17.93
C ILE A 331 49.83 4.02 -17.34
N GLY A 332 49.59 4.42 -16.09
CA GLY A 332 50.23 5.58 -15.46
C GLY A 332 51.49 5.28 -14.66
N GLY A 333 51.87 4.00 -14.50
CA GLY A 333 53.11 3.58 -13.82
C GLY A 333 53.14 3.86 -12.31
N ALA A 334 52.00 4.19 -11.70
CA ALA A 334 51.88 4.46 -10.27
C ALA A 334 51.39 3.21 -9.54
N ARG A 335 52.28 2.52 -8.80
CA ARG A 335 51.97 1.32 -8.03
C ARG A 335 51.03 1.63 -6.87
N VAL A 336 49.74 1.36 -7.03
CA VAL A 336 48.74 1.51 -5.96
C VAL A 336 48.93 0.39 -4.93
N SER A 337 49.05 0.77 -3.66
CA SER A 337 49.23 -0.21 -2.58
C SER A 337 47.93 -0.98 -2.30
N PRO A 338 48.00 -2.29 -1.94
CA PRO A 338 46.83 -3.04 -1.45
C PRO A 338 46.08 -2.31 -0.33
N ILE A 339 46.81 -1.61 0.54
CA ILE A 339 46.25 -0.86 1.67
C ILE A 339 45.45 0.35 1.17
N GLU A 340 45.91 1.02 0.11
CA GLU A 340 45.20 2.16 -0.51
C GLU A 340 43.90 1.69 -1.16
N LEU A 341 43.93 0.57 -1.91
CA LEU A 341 42.74 -0.06 -2.46
C LEU A 341 41.72 -0.43 -1.37
N GLY A 342 42.21 -0.97 -0.24
CA GLY A 342 41.38 -1.26 0.93
C GLY A 342 40.75 0.00 1.54
N LEU A 343 41.52 1.07 1.71
CA LEU A 343 41.04 2.35 2.26
C LEU A 343 40.05 3.06 1.34
N ILE A 344 40.31 3.08 0.02
CA ILE A 344 39.39 3.60 -0.99
C ILE A 344 38.06 2.84 -0.89
N GLY A 345 38.14 1.52 -0.92
CA GLY A 345 36.98 0.66 -0.79
C GLY A 345 36.19 0.86 0.51
N ALA A 346 36.88 1.01 1.64
CA ALA A 346 36.25 1.34 2.91
C ALA A 346 35.53 2.71 2.86
N GLY A 347 36.12 3.70 2.19
CA GLY A 347 35.47 4.98 1.90
C GLY A 347 34.20 4.85 1.05
N LEU A 348 34.21 3.99 0.04
CA LEU A 348 33.01 3.71 -0.78
C LEU A 348 31.91 3.03 0.04
N VAL A 349 32.25 2.14 0.98
CA VAL A 349 31.25 1.56 1.90
C VAL A 349 30.73 2.62 2.88
N LEU A 350 31.62 3.45 3.42
CA LEU A 350 31.27 4.54 4.34
C LEU A 350 30.30 5.54 3.71
N PHE A 351 30.42 5.79 2.40
CA PHE A 351 29.44 6.58 1.66
C PHE A 351 28.01 6.06 1.87
N PHE A 352 27.76 4.76 1.72
CA PHE A 352 26.41 4.20 1.84
C PHE A 352 25.86 4.27 3.27
N VAL A 353 26.74 4.08 4.28
CA VAL A 353 26.36 4.25 5.69
C VAL A 353 25.94 5.70 5.97
N MET A 354 26.74 6.66 5.52
CA MET A 354 26.48 8.08 5.70
C MET A 354 25.26 8.54 4.91
N LEU A 355 25.07 8.04 3.68
CA LEU A 355 23.89 8.28 2.86
C LEU A 355 22.62 7.85 3.60
N LEU A 356 22.60 6.63 4.16
CA LEU A 356 21.46 6.14 4.94
C LEU A 356 21.18 7.04 6.15
N ALA A 357 22.19 7.31 6.97
CA ALA A 357 22.04 8.09 8.20
C ALA A 357 21.54 9.52 7.94
N PHE A 358 22.09 10.21 6.94
CA PHE A 358 21.70 11.58 6.63
C PHE A 358 20.37 11.66 5.88
N ALA A 359 20.04 10.65 5.05
CA ALA A 359 18.80 10.68 4.29
C ALA A 359 17.57 10.52 5.18
N GLU A 360 17.69 9.84 6.32
CA GLU A 360 16.63 9.75 7.33
C GLU A 360 16.22 11.10 7.92
N VAL A 361 17.14 12.08 7.96
CA VAL A 361 16.90 13.40 8.57
C VAL A 361 16.66 14.50 7.53
N THR A 362 17.40 14.47 6.43
CA THR A 362 17.46 15.58 5.45
C THR A 362 16.83 15.24 4.10
N GLY A 363 16.43 13.98 3.89
CA GLY A 363 16.00 13.47 2.59
C GLY A 363 17.18 13.07 1.69
N PHE A 364 16.88 12.26 0.67
CA PHE A 364 17.90 11.59 -0.15
C PHE A 364 18.84 12.56 -0.90
N ALA A 365 18.29 13.58 -1.57
CA ALA A 365 19.11 14.44 -2.43
C ALA A 365 20.19 15.22 -1.66
N VAL A 366 19.82 15.81 -0.52
CA VAL A 366 20.76 16.56 0.33
C VAL A 366 21.78 15.59 0.95
N ALA A 367 21.30 14.46 1.50
CA ALA A 367 22.17 13.44 2.08
C ALA A 367 23.18 12.89 1.06
N TYR A 368 22.76 12.68 -0.18
CA TYR A 368 23.61 12.20 -1.27
C TYR A 368 24.75 13.17 -1.55
N VAL A 369 24.43 14.46 -1.74
CA VAL A 369 25.44 15.48 -2.05
C VAL A 369 26.43 15.65 -0.90
N VAL A 370 25.94 15.70 0.34
CA VAL A 370 26.79 15.82 1.53
C VAL A 370 27.70 14.60 1.66
N ALA A 371 27.13 13.39 1.56
CA ALA A 371 27.90 12.16 1.69
C ALA A 371 28.94 11.99 0.58
N ALA A 372 28.56 12.27 -0.68
CA ALA A 372 29.46 12.18 -1.82
C ALA A 372 30.60 13.20 -1.69
N THR A 373 30.29 14.46 -1.35
CA THR A 373 31.31 15.51 -1.18
C THR A 373 32.30 15.17 -0.07
N ALA A 374 31.81 14.65 1.06
CA ALA A 374 32.65 14.24 2.19
C ALA A 374 33.59 13.08 1.80
N ILE A 375 33.10 12.05 1.09
CA ILE A 375 33.92 10.90 0.66
C ILE A 375 34.89 11.27 -0.46
N ILE A 376 34.46 12.05 -1.45
CA ILE A 376 35.35 12.57 -2.51
C ILE A 376 36.46 13.41 -1.87
N GLY A 377 36.13 14.30 -0.93
CA GLY A 377 37.10 15.11 -0.20
C GLY A 377 38.10 14.27 0.60
N LEU A 378 37.60 13.28 1.35
CA LEU A 378 38.43 12.34 2.10
C LEU A 378 39.40 11.58 1.20
N LEU A 379 38.91 10.98 0.13
CA LEU A 379 39.73 10.20 -0.80
C LEU A 379 40.72 11.08 -1.58
N ALA A 380 40.29 12.26 -2.04
CA ALA A 380 41.17 13.19 -2.76
C ALA A 380 42.30 13.72 -1.86
N THR A 381 42.00 14.11 -0.62
CA THR A 381 43.02 14.59 0.33
C THR A 381 43.99 13.49 0.73
N TYR A 382 43.49 12.28 0.96
CA TYR A 382 44.33 11.10 1.20
C TYR A 382 45.26 10.82 0.01
N SER A 383 44.71 10.80 -1.22
CA SER A 383 45.52 10.63 -2.42
C SER A 383 46.55 11.74 -2.61
N ALA A 384 46.24 12.99 -2.27
CA ALA A 384 47.20 14.09 -2.32
C ALA A 384 48.36 13.89 -1.34
N ALA A 385 48.07 13.43 -0.12
CA ALA A 385 49.06 13.21 0.92
C ALA A 385 49.99 12.02 0.60
N VAL A 386 49.44 10.93 0.05
CA VAL A 386 50.20 9.69 -0.21
C VAL A 386 50.94 9.72 -1.54
N LEU A 387 50.32 10.23 -2.61
CA LEU A 387 50.96 10.27 -3.94
C LEU A 387 51.88 11.49 -4.13
N GLY A 388 51.93 12.41 -3.16
CA GLY A 388 52.78 13.61 -3.19
C GLY A 388 52.47 14.60 -4.34
N SER A 389 51.33 14.45 -5.02
CA SER A 389 50.98 15.23 -6.22
C SER A 389 49.53 15.70 -6.18
N ARG A 390 49.33 17.03 -6.19
CA ARG A 390 48.00 17.66 -6.28
C ARG A 390 47.30 17.38 -7.61
N THR A 391 48.05 17.20 -8.69
CA THR A 391 47.50 16.91 -10.03
C THR A 391 46.83 15.53 -10.06
N ARG A 392 47.49 14.51 -9.49
CA ARG A 392 46.94 13.15 -9.42
C ARG A 392 45.71 13.08 -8.51
N ALA A 393 45.74 13.80 -7.39
CA ALA A 393 44.59 13.93 -6.49
C ALA A 393 43.39 14.62 -7.17
N GLY A 394 43.63 15.68 -7.95
CA GLY A 394 42.57 16.35 -8.73
C GLY A 394 41.93 15.43 -9.76
N PHE A 395 42.71 14.58 -10.43
CA PHE A 395 42.18 13.59 -11.35
C PHE A 395 41.27 12.58 -10.64
N ILE A 396 41.71 12.03 -9.50
CA ILE A 396 40.91 11.09 -8.70
C ILE A 396 39.61 11.74 -8.23
N ALA A 397 39.66 12.98 -7.76
CA ALA A 397 38.47 13.74 -7.36
C ALA A 397 37.47 13.90 -8.52
N ALA A 398 37.95 14.24 -9.72
CA ALA A 398 37.11 14.37 -10.91
C ALA A 398 36.49 13.04 -11.34
N LEU A 399 37.27 11.97 -11.32
CA LEU A 399 36.79 10.61 -11.62
C LEU A 399 35.71 10.17 -10.64
N LEU A 400 35.93 10.34 -9.33
CA LEU A 400 34.94 10.00 -8.32
C LEU A 400 33.69 10.87 -8.46
N ALA A 401 33.84 12.18 -8.68
CA ALA A 401 32.69 13.07 -8.92
C ALA A 401 31.85 12.63 -10.13
N ALA A 402 32.47 12.21 -11.23
CA ALA A 402 31.77 11.66 -12.38
C ALA A 402 31.03 10.36 -12.02
N LEU A 403 31.68 9.46 -11.28
CA LEU A 403 31.08 8.19 -10.89
C LEU A 403 29.88 8.37 -9.94
N TYR A 404 30.01 9.25 -8.93
CA TYR A 404 28.90 9.65 -8.06
C TYR A 404 27.80 10.38 -8.86
N GLY A 405 28.15 11.22 -9.83
CA GLY A 405 27.17 11.84 -10.73
C GLY A 405 26.33 10.81 -11.49
N VAL A 406 26.96 9.77 -12.04
CA VAL A 406 26.27 8.66 -12.72
C VAL A 406 25.41 7.85 -11.74
N LEU A 407 25.89 7.61 -10.52
CA LEU A 407 25.15 6.86 -9.50
C LEU A 407 23.90 7.62 -8.99
N TYR A 408 23.89 8.95 -9.06
CA TYR A 408 22.74 9.77 -8.65
C TYR A 408 21.56 9.66 -9.62
N VAL A 409 21.84 9.46 -10.91
CA VAL A 409 20.86 9.30 -12.00
C VAL A 409 20.29 7.88 -11.99
#